data_AF-A0A640V568-F1
#
_entry.id   AF-A0A640V568-F1
#
_cell.length_a   1.000
_cell.length_b   1.000
_cell.length_c   1.000
_cell.angle_alpha   90.00
_cell.angle_beta   90.00
_cell.angle_gamma   90.00
#
_symmetry.space_group_name_H-M   'P 1'
#
loop_
_entity.id
_entity.type
_entity.pdbx_description
1 polymer ?
#
loop_
_entity_poly.entity_id
_entity_poly.type
_entity_poly.pdbx_seq_one_letter_code
_entity_poly.pdbx_strand_id
1 'polypeptide(L)'
;MPQPSTEFGEELRKRRLDAGLSLTALSAAVHYSKAQLSKVERGLKAPSRDLARLCDATLRAGGALIALVATSVSSKPDEPAPGGIDEEEWTMQLSPDGSGWFQPVGRRQVVNAGAASLMRWRTGGQGPVPPTTGAGMLAASRSLFTHYRRLGQSVEPGFLLPGLIAQTHTLRELSAHADSRSRRELLALGSRYAEYVGWLVQETGDEQAALWWTQRAVDLAAAGGDRALAGYALVRRALVTLYQDNAEQTVALAQRAQSSTLPPRIRGLAAQREAQGHALAGDRDACQRALDRARALLARQVDDTDAPVIGSMHLPDSVGMVTGWCLFDLGRPREAAEELNRQLALVSPDAVRTQVRYGVRRALAYAADGEIDHACTLAEPLLDGVATVRSATVTIDLRRLARVLARHSDHDSVRQLSPRLGTLSRFTQS
;
A
#
# COMPACT_ATOMS: atom_id res chain seq x y z
N MET A 1 -4.78 -5.45 -21.31
CA MET A 1 -6.14 -5.98 -21.10
C MET A 1 -6.04 -7.50 -21.04
N PRO A 2 -6.77 -8.18 -20.15
CA PRO A 2 -6.72 -9.64 -20.07
C PRO A 2 -7.22 -10.26 -21.39
N GLN A 3 -6.49 -11.25 -21.91
CA GLN A 3 -6.83 -11.92 -23.16
C GLN A 3 -7.58 -13.23 -22.89
N PRO A 4 -8.50 -13.65 -23.79
CA PRO A 4 -9.12 -14.97 -23.68
C PRO A 4 -8.06 -16.06 -23.74
N SER A 5 -8.17 -17.06 -22.86
CA SER A 5 -7.26 -18.21 -22.80
C SER A 5 -8.07 -19.49 -22.89
N THR A 6 -7.78 -20.31 -23.90
CA THR A 6 -8.36 -21.64 -24.05
C THR A 6 -7.90 -22.56 -22.93
N GLU A 7 -6.62 -22.48 -22.55
CA GLU A 7 -6.01 -23.28 -21.48
C GLU A 7 -6.71 -23.04 -20.13
N PHE A 8 -6.97 -21.78 -19.77
CA PHE A 8 -7.74 -21.46 -18.56
C PHE A 8 -9.15 -22.05 -18.62
N GLY A 9 -9.83 -21.92 -19.77
CA GLY A 9 -11.19 -22.41 -19.94
C GLY A 9 -11.31 -23.93 -19.83
N GLU A 10 -10.36 -24.66 -20.42
CA GLU A 10 -10.25 -26.11 -20.37
C GLU A 10 -9.97 -26.61 -18.95
N GLU A 11 -9.00 -26.01 -18.25
CA GLU A 11 -8.65 -26.39 -16.89
C GLU A 11 -9.79 -26.08 -15.90
N LEU A 12 -10.46 -24.93 -16.05
CA LEU A 12 -11.65 -24.59 -15.26
C LEU A 12 -12.75 -25.63 -15.45
N ARG A 13 -13.04 -25.99 -16.71
CA ARG A 13 -14.07 -26.98 -17.04
C ARG A 13 -13.73 -28.35 -16.48
N LYS A 14 -12.48 -28.79 -16.63
CA LYS A 14 -11.98 -30.07 -16.11
C LYS A 14 -12.18 -30.14 -14.60
N ARG A 15 -11.63 -29.18 -13.85
CA ARG A 15 -11.74 -29.14 -12.38
C ARG A 15 -13.19 -29.06 -11.90
N ARG A 16 -14.03 -28.29 -12.58
CA ARG A 16 -15.46 -28.21 -12.26
C ARG A 16 -16.14 -29.58 -12.40
N LEU A 17 -15.85 -30.32 -13.46
CA LEU A 17 -16.40 -31.66 -13.70
C LEU A 17 -15.85 -32.68 -12.70
N ASP A 18 -14.56 -32.64 -12.40
CA ASP A 18 -13.92 -33.50 -11.39
C ASP A 18 -14.50 -33.26 -9.98
N ALA A 19 -14.89 -32.02 -9.67
CA ALA A 19 -15.59 -31.66 -8.45
C ALA A 19 -17.10 -31.99 -8.45
N GLY A 20 -17.63 -32.56 -9.55
CA GLY A 20 -19.04 -32.91 -9.69
C GLY A 20 -19.99 -31.70 -9.80
N LEU A 21 -19.46 -30.51 -10.12
CA LEU A 21 -20.24 -29.28 -10.13
C LEU A 21 -20.83 -29.00 -11.52
N SER A 22 -22.13 -28.66 -11.54
CA SER A 22 -22.73 -28.06 -12.74
C SER A 22 -22.27 -26.60 -12.91
N LEU A 23 -22.38 -26.06 -14.12
CA LEU A 23 -22.14 -24.63 -14.35
C LEU A 23 -23.08 -23.74 -13.52
N THR A 24 -24.30 -24.19 -13.25
CA THR A 24 -25.25 -23.46 -12.39
C THR A 24 -24.79 -23.48 -10.93
N ALA A 25 -24.30 -24.62 -10.43
CA ALA A 25 -23.77 -24.72 -9.07
C ALA A 25 -22.52 -23.86 -8.89
N LEU A 26 -21.59 -23.88 -9.86
CA LEU A 26 -20.43 -22.99 -9.83
C LEU A 26 -20.84 -21.51 -9.89
N SER A 27 -21.80 -21.16 -10.76
CA SER A 27 -22.36 -19.81 -10.88
C SER A 27 -22.88 -19.26 -9.56
N ALA A 28 -23.62 -20.08 -8.80
CA ALA A 28 -24.11 -19.71 -7.47
C ALA A 28 -22.95 -19.54 -6.48
N ALA A 29 -21.95 -20.44 -6.49
CA ALA A 29 -20.85 -20.42 -5.54
C ALA A 29 -19.87 -19.24 -5.71
N VAL A 30 -19.67 -18.74 -6.94
CA VAL A 30 -18.75 -17.63 -7.21
C VAL A 30 -19.44 -16.29 -7.44
N HIS A 31 -20.78 -16.24 -7.39
CA HIS A 31 -21.58 -15.04 -7.65
C HIS A 31 -21.26 -14.40 -9.03
N TYR A 32 -21.13 -15.24 -10.05
CA TYR A 32 -21.04 -14.84 -11.47
C TYR A 32 -22.13 -15.52 -12.27
N SER A 33 -22.62 -14.87 -13.32
CA SER A 33 -23.65 -15.47 -14.18
C SER A 33 -23.16 -16.71 -14.92
N LYS A 34 -24.02 -17.72 -15.04
CA LYS A 34 -23.78 -18.93 -15.85
C LYS A 34 -23.33 -18.61 -17.27
N ALA A 35 -23.93 -17.59 -17.89
CA ALA A 35 -23.59 -17.15 -19.24
C ALA A 35 -22.15 -16.64 -19.33
N GLN A 36 -21.67 -15.92 -18.29
CA GLN A 36 -20.28 -15.47 -18.23
C GLN A 36 -19.32 -16.65 -18.04
N LEU A 37 -19.61 -17.55 -17.11
CA LEU A 37 -18.77 -18.74 -16.88
C LEU A 37 -18.69 -19.62 -18.14
N SER A 38 -19.81 -19.83 -18.84
CA SER A 38 -19.83 -20.58 -20.10
C SER A 38 -19.00 -19.92 -21.21
N LYS A 39 -18.92 -18.59 -21.28
CA LYS A 39 -18.03 -17.89 -22.23
C LYS A 39 -16.57 -18.06 -21.84
N VAL A 40 -16.25 -18.04 -20.54
CA VAL A 40 -14.89 -18.25 -20.03
C VAL A 40 -14.40 -19.68 -20.29
N GLU A 41 -15.21 -20.70 -19.98
CA GLU A 41 -14.85 -22.11 -20.25
C GLU A 41 -14.63 -22.42 -21.73
N ARG A 42 -15.22 -21.64 -22.63
CA ARG A 42 -15.06 -21.77 -24.09
C ARG A 42 -13.94 -20.89 -24.66
N GLY A 43 -13.20 -20.17 -23.82
CA GLY A 43 -12.18 -19.23 -24.27
C GLY A 43 -12.72 -18.01 -25.03
N LEU A 44 -14.02 -17.70 -24.92
CA LEU A 44 -14.66 -16.57 -25.61
C LEU A 44 -14.58 -15.26 -24.80
N LYS A 45 -14.27 -15.34 -23.51
CA LYS A 45 -14.11 -14.18 -22.63
C LYS A 45 -12.96 -14.43 -21.68
N ALA A 46 -12.09 -13.43 -21.52
CA ALA A 46 -11.01 -13.49 -20.55
C ALA A 46 -11.55 -13.49 -19.11
N PRO A 47 -11.04 -14.37 -18.23
CA PRO A 47 -11.39 -14.32 -16.81
C PRO A 47 -10.80 -13.04 -16.17
N SER A 48 -11.55 -12.41 -15.27
CA SER A 48 -10.95 -11.44 -14.35
C SER A 48 -10.14 -12.18 -13.28
N ARG A 49 -9.12 -11.52 -12.71
CA ARG A 49 -8.35 -12.07 -11.58
C ARG A 49 -9.26 -12.47 -10.41
N ASP A 50 -10.24 -11.63 -10.08
CA ASP A 50 -11.21 -11.93 -9.01
C ASP A 50 -12.03 -13.20 -9.30
N LEU A 51 -12.42 -13.42 -10.57
CA LEU A 51 -13.12 -14.65 -10.96
C LEU A 51 -12.20 -15.86 -10.84
N ALA A 52 -10.95 -15.74 -11.30
CA ALA A 52 -9.98 -16.81 -11.20
C ALA A 52 -9.73 -17.22 -9.73
N ARG A 53 -9.56 -16.26 -8.82
CA ARG A 53 -9.40 -16.51 -7.38
C ARG A 53 -10.60 -17.22 -6.77
N LEU A 54 -11.82 -16.78 -7.08
CA LEU A 54 -13.03 -17.43 -6.59
C LEU A 54 -13.15 -18.86 -7.11
N CYS A 55 -12.93 -19.08 -8.41
CA CYS A 55 -12.94 -20.43 -8.97
C CYS A 55 -11.82 -21.31 -8.38
N ASP A 56 -10.63 -20.76 -8.16
CA ASP A 56 -9.50 -21.48 -7.56
C ASP A 56 -9.84 -21.95 -6.14
N ALA A 57 -10.42 -21.06 -5.33
CA ALA A 57 -10.88 -21.38 -3.99
C ALA A 57 -12.01 -22.41 -3.97
N THR A 58 -13.07 -22.19 -4.77
CA THR A 58 -14.23 -23.09 -4.84
C THR A 58 -13.85 -24.49 -5.30
N LEU A 59 -12.94 -24.60 -6.27
CA LEU A 59 -12.49 -25.87 -6.85
C LEU A 59 -11.24 -26.43 -6.16
N ARG A 60 -10.75 -25.78 -5.10
CA ARG A 60 -9.53 -26.15 -4.35
C ARG A 60 -8.33 -26.37 -5.27
N ALA A 61 -8.12 -25.43 -6.18
CA ALA A 61 -7.12 -25.57 -7.24
C ALA A 61 -5.70 -25.20 -6.81
N GLY A 62 -5.51 -24.63 -5.62
CA GLY A 62 -4.19 -24.40 -5.02
C GLY A 62 -3.33 -23.43 -5.82
N GLY A 63 -3.95 -22.42 -6.43
CA GLY A 63 -3.28 -21.43 -7.27
C GLY A 63 -3.17 -21.79 -8.75
N ALA A 64 -3.54 -23.01 -9.16
CA ALA A 64 -3.39 -23.45 -10.55
C ALA A 64 -4.19 -22.59 -11.54
N LEU A 65 -5.42 -22.20 -11.19
CA LEU A 65 -6.23 -21.33 -12.06
C LEU A 65 -5.70 -19.89 -12.09
N ILE A 66 -5.15 -19.43 -10.97
CA ILE A 66 -4.55 -18.10 -10.85
C ILE A 66 -3.28 -18.00 -11.72
N ALA A 67 -2.43 -19.03 -11.70
CA ALA A 67 -1.19 -19.08 -12.48
C ALA A 67 -1.44 -18.94 -13.99
N LEU A 68 -2.50 -19.58 -14.51
CA LEU A 68 -2.90 -19.48 -15.92
C LEU A 68 -3.29 -18.05 -16.34
N VAL A 69 -3.82 -17.25 -15.41
CA VAL A 69 -4.10 -15.83 -15.66
C VAL A 69 -2.83 -14.98 -15.61
N ALA A 70 -1.90 -15.27 -14.69
CA ALA A 70 -0.64 -14.53 -14.56
C ALA A 70 0.24 -14.66 -15.82
N THR A 71 0.40 -15.87 -16.36
CA THR A 71 1.19 -16.15 -17.58
C THR A 71 0.66 -15.39 -18.80
N SER A 72 -0.66 -15.22 -18.92
CA SER A 72 -1.29 -14.48 -20.02
C SER A 72 -1.04 -12.97 -19.99
N VAL A 73 -0.62 -12.42 -18.84
CA VAL A 73 -0.36 -10.98 -18.63
C VAL A 73 1.14 -10.66 -18.72
N SER A 74 2.00 -11.66 -18.53
CA SER A 74 3.47 -11.50 -18.47
C SER A 74 4.17 -11.33 -19.83
N SER A 75 3.45 -11.25 -20.95
CA SER A 75 4.04 -11.11 -22.29
C SER A 75 4.49 -9.67 -22.63
N LYS A 76 5.01 -8.91 -21.66
CA LYS A 76 5.69 -7.63 -21.90
C LYS A 76 7.18 -7.76 -21.55
N PRO A 77 8.10 -7.26 -22.39
CA PRO A 77 9.53 -7.31 -22.10
C PRO A 77 9.89 -6.51 -20.84
N ASP A 78 10.91 -6.98 -20.12
CA ASP A 78 11.59 -6.30 -19.03
C ASP A 78 11.94 -4.85 -19.38
N GLU A 79 11.58 -3.92 -18.51
CA GLU A 79 12.17 -2.58 -18.49
C GLU A 79 13.55 -2.60 -17.81
N PRO A 80 14.49 -1.77 -18.28
CA PRO A 80 15.90 -1.95 -17.99
C PRO A 80 16.29 -1.52 -16.57
N ALA A 81 17.42 -2.07 -16.12
CA ALA A 81 18.09 -1.75 -14.86
C ALA A 81 18.17 -0.24 -14.59
N PRO A 82 18.11 0.21 -13.33
CA PRO A 82 18.17 1.63 -13.01
C PRO A 82 19.52 2.21 -13.46
N GLY A 83 19.49 3.01 -14.52
CA GLY A 83 20.56 3.96 -14.82
C GLY A 83 20.70 4.90 -13.63
N GLY A 84 21.95 5.20 -13.24
CA GLY A 84 22.25 6.06 -12.09
C GLY A 84 21.42 7.33 -12.14
N ILE A 85 20.54 7.49 -11.15
CA ILE A 85 19.67 8.66 -11.02
C ILE A 85 20.49 9.75 -10.35
N ASP A 86 20.72 10.81 -11.11
CA ASP A 86 21.45 12.03 -10.73
C ASP A 86 20.79 12.69 -9.49
N GLU A 87 21.55 13.44 -8.71
CA GLU A 87 21.05 14.17 -7.53
C GLU A 87 19.98 15.21 -7.94
N GLU A 88 18.70 14.85 -7.86
CA GLU A 88 17.59 15.78 -8.13
C GLU A 88 17.39 16.75 -6.95
N GLU A 89 17.31 18.04 -7.31
CA GLU A 89 17.10 19.17 -6.41
C GLU A 89 15.61 19.55 -6.45
N TRP A 90 14.97 19.68 -5.28
CA TRP A 90 13.55 19.99 -5.19
C TRP A 90 13.36 21.49 -5.14
N THR A 91 12.55 22.05 -6.05
CA THR A 91 12.16 23.46 -5.98
C THR A 91 10.77 23.56 -5.36
N MET A 92 10.68 24.28 -4.25
CA MET A 92 9.42 24.73 -3.68
C MET A 92 8.99 26.00 -4.42
N GLN A 93 7.93 25.92 -5.23
CA GLN A 93 7.30 27.11 -5.79
C GLN A 93 6.16 27.53 -4.88
N LEU A 94 6.17 28.79 -4.46
CA LEU A 94 5.07 29.44 -3.75
C LEU A 94 4.34 30.35 -4.75
N SER A 95 3.06 30.11 -4.94
CA SER A 95 2.18 31.02 -5.66
C SER A 95 1.86 32.25 -4.79
N PRO A 96 1.52 33.39 -5.41
CA PRO A 96 1.12 34.60 -4.69
C PRO A 96 -0.12 34.43 -3.79
N ASP A 97 -0.93 33.39 -4.02
CA ASP A 97 -2.08 33.01 -3.19
C ASP A 97 -1.70 32.14 -1.96
N GLY A 98 -0.42 31.85 -1.77
CA GLY A 98 0.09 31.04 -0.67
C GLY A 98 0.04 29.53 -0.90
N SER A 99 -0.43 29.06 -2.07
CA SER A 99 -0.32 27.66 -2.45
C SER A 99 1.14 27.31 -2.79
N GLY A 100 1.59 26.12 -2.38
CA GLY A 100 2.96 25.66 -2.65
C GLY A 100 2.97 24.24 -3.19
N TRP A 101 3.69 24.01 -4.28
CA TRP A 101 3.95 22.65 -4.78
C TRP A 101 5.46 22.42 -4.91
N PHE A 102 5.83 21.15 -4.73
CA PHE A 102 7.20 20.67 -4.88
C PHE A 102 7.29 19.94 -6.20
N GLN A 103 8.15 20.41 -7.09
CA GLN A 103 8.45 19.71 -8.33
C GLN A 103 9.91 19.25 -8.28
N PRO A 104 10.20 17.98 -8.62
CA PRO A 104 11.57 17.54 -8.84
C PRO A 104 12.13 18.28 -10.07
N VAL A 105 13.29 18.92 -9.92
CA VAL A 105 13.96 19.61 -11.02
C VAL A 105 15.25 18.88 -11.35
N GLY A 106 15.33 18.34 -12.57
CA GLY A 106 16.59 17.81 -13.08
C GLY A 106 17.60 18.95 -13.27
N ARG A 107 18.88 18.73 -12.95
CA ARG A 107 19.96 19.74 -13.06
C ARG A 107 19.97 20.52 -14.39
N ARG A 108 19.56 19.89 -15.49
CA ARG A 108 19.47 20.52 -16.83
C ARG A 108 18.35 21.57 -16.95
N GLN A 109 17.27 21.46 -16.19
CA GLN A 109 16.19 22.46 -16.18
C GLN A 109 16.57 23.71 -15.37
N VAL A 110 17.42 23.57 -14.35
CA VAL A 110 17.99 24.70 -13.59
C VAL A 110 18.83 25.62 -14.48
N VAL A 111 19.55 25.06 -15.47
CA VAL A 111 20.37 25.82 -16.41
C VAL A 111 19.53 26.59 -17.44
N ASN A 112 18.35 26.09 -17.80
CA ASN A 112 17.47 26.72 -18.79
C ASN A 112 16.40 27.65 -18.20
N ALA A 113 16.10 27.55 -16.90
CA ALA A 113 15.12 28.41 -16.22
C ALA A 113 15.67 29.81 -15.84
N GLY A 114 16.90 30.13 -16.25
CA GLY A 114 17.50 31.44 -16.05
C GLY A 114 17.93 31.68 -14.61
N ALA A 115 19.06 32.34 -14.45
CA ALA A 115 19.65 32.78 -13.19
C ALA A 115 18.81 33.85 -12.44
N ALA A 116 17.49 33.77 -12.49
CA ALA A 116 16.59 34.68 -11.81
C ALA A 116 16.25 34.14 -10.41
N SER A 117 17.03 34.62 -9.44
CA SER A 117 16.66 34.68 -8.01
C SER A 117 16.75 33.39 -7.18
N LEU A 118 17.88 32.69 -7.24
CA LEU A 118 18.32 31.93 -6.06
C LEU A 118 18.96 32.89 -5.05
N MET A 119 18.13 33.68 -4.36
CA MET A 119 18.55 34.28 -3.09
C MET A 119 18.80 33.12 -2.12
N ARG A 120 20.04 32.62 -2.06
CA ARG A 120 20.50 31.86 -0.90
C ARG A 120 20.46 32.83 0.27
N TRP A 121 19.42 32.74 1.09
CA TRP A 121 19.41 33.37 2.39
C TRP A 121 20.47 32.67 3.26
N ARG A 122 21.73 33.08 3.12
CA ARG A 122 22.75 32.80 4.12
C ARG A 122 22.42 33.70 5.31
N THR A 123 21.61 33.19 6.24
CA THR A 123 21.58 33.77 7.58
C THR A 123 23.00 33.66 8.14
N GLY A 124 23.69 34.79 8.21
CA GLY A 124 25.02 34.88 8.80
C GLY A 124 24.94 34.46 10.27
N GLY A 125 25.61 33.36 10.60
CA GLY A 125 25.65 32.80 11.95
C GLY A 125 26.09 31.34 11.97
N GLN A 126 27.13 30.97 11.23
CA GLN A 126 27.69 29.61 11.27
C GLN A 126 28.68 29.46 12.43
N GLY A 127 28.15 29.37 13.65
CA GLY A 127 28.83 28.69 14.76
C GLY A 127 28.28 27.26 14.89
N PRO A 128 29.01 26.32 15.52
CA PRO A 128 28.43 25.03 15.89
C PRO A 128 27.15 25.26 16.70
N VAL A 129 26.08 24.52 16.36
CA VAL A 129 24.81 24.59 17.09
C VAL A 129 25.10 24.18 18.54
N PRO A 130 24.80 25.01 19.55
CA PRO A 130 25.01 24.64 20.94
C PRO A 130 24.28 23.30 21.23
N PRO A 131 24.91 22.36 21.95
CA PRO A 131 24.34 21.02 22.16
C PRO A 131 22.97 21.05 22.85
N THR A 132 22.70 22.07 23.68
CA THR A 132 21.40 22.32 24.31
C THR A 132 20.32 22.69 23.30
N THR A 133 20.65 23.50 22.28
CA THR A 133 19.75 23.86 21.18
C THR A 133 19.46 22.64 20.29
N GLY A 134 20.47 21.81 20.01
CA GLY A 134 20.32 20.58 19.22
C GLY A 134 19.40 19.55 19.87
N ALA A 135 19.53 19.33 21.19
CA ALA A 135 18.65 18.43 21.95
C ALA A 135 17.19 18.92 21.98
N GLY A 136 16.98 20.23 22.19
CA GLY A 136 15.63 20.84 22.15
C GLY A 136 14.96 20.72 20.78
N MET A 137 15.71 20.96 19.70
CA MET A 137 15.20 20.80 18.33
C MET A 137 14.85 19.34 18.00
N LEU A 138 15.67 18.38 18.43
CA LEU A 138 15.39 16.95 18.22
C LEU A 138 14.09 16.53 18.93
N ALA A 139 13.89 16.95 20.18
CA ALA A 139 12.66 16.67 20.93
C ALA A 139 11.43 17.32 20.26
N ALA A 140 11.55 18.57 19.83
CA ALA A 140 10.49 19.27 19.11
C ALA A 140 10.13 18.57 17.79
N SER A 141 11.13 18.20 16.97
CA SER A 141 10.90 17.45 15.73
C SER A 141 10.29 16.08 15.99
N ARG A 142 10.65 15.38 17.08
CA ARG A 142 10.01 14.10 17.44
C ARG A 142 8.52 14.28 17.75
N SER A 143 8.18 15.31 18.52
CA SER A 143 6.79 15.67 18.80
C SER A 143 6.04 16.03 17.52
N LEU A 144 6.63 16.87 16.66
CA LEU A 144 6.03 17.23 15.36
C LEU A 144 5.79 15.99 14.49
N PHE A 145 6.72 15.04 14.45
CA PHE A 145 6.56 13.81 13.69
C PHE A 145 5.33 13.01 14.14
N THR A 146 5.14 12.87 15.45
CA THR A 146 3.94 12.21 16.01
C THR A 146 2.66 12.92 15.59
N HIS A 147 2.64 14.25 15.60
CA HIS A 147 1.50 15.03 15.13
C HIS A 147 1.24 14.84 13.64
N TYR A 148 2.26 14.91 12.79
CA TYR A 148 2.12 14.64 11.35
C TYR A 148 1.57 13.25 11.05
N ARG A 149 1.98 12.24 11.82
CA ARG A 149 1.48 10.87 11.65
C ARG A 149 0.01 10.72 12.02
N ARG A 150 -0.45 11.43 13.07
CA ARG A 150 -1.88 11.49 13.43
C ARG A 150 -2.69 12.24 12.37
N LEU A 151 -2.23 13.43 11.97
CA LEU A 151 -2.89 14.22 10.93
C LEU A 151 -3.00 13.47 9.62
N GLY A 152 -1.95 12.74 9.23
CA GLY A 152 -1.98 11.89 8.04
C GLY A 152 -2.80 10.61 8.20
N GLN A 153 -3.73 10.54 9.16
CA GLN A 153 -4.90 9.66 9.08
C GLN A 153 -6.16 10.37 8.59
N SER A 154 -6.23 11.69 8.65
CA SER A 154 -7.50 12.43 8.45
C SER A 154 -7.43 13.53 7.41
N VAL A 155 -6.24 13.84 6.87
CA VAL A 155 -6.06 14.84 5.81
C VAL A 155 -5.43 14.24 4.56
N GLU A 156 -5.67 14.85 3.40
CA GLU A 156 -5.02 14.50 2.13
C GLU A 156 -3.48 14.63 2.19
N PRO A 157 -2.70 13.72 1.55
CA PRO A 157 -1.24 13.76 1.58
C PRO A 157 -0.62 15.10 1.19
N GLY A 158 -1.19 15.79 0.20
CA GLY A 158 -0.66 17.06 -0.35
C GLY A 158 -0.49 18.16 0.69
N PHE A 159 -1.34 18.21 1.73
CA PHE A 159 -1.22 19.20 2.80
C PHE A 159 -0.05 18.94 3.77
N LEU A 160 0.43 17.70 3.86
CA LEU A 160 1.48 17.31 4.82
C LEU A 160 2.86 17.18 4.17
N LEU A 161 2.90 16.80 2.90
CA LEU A 161 4.13 16.53 2.16
C LEU A 161 5.14 17.70 2.23
N PRO A 162 4.75 18.97 1.97
CA PRO A 162 5.64 20.12 2.14
C PRO A 162 6.37 20.18 3.48
N GLY A 163 5.62 20.09 4.58
CA GLY A 163 6.17 20.20 5.93
C GLY A 163 7.07 19.02 6.28
N LEU A 164 6.68 17.82 5.91
CA LEU A 164 7.48 16.61 6.16
C LEU A 164 8.79 16.60 5.35
N ILE A 165 8.75 17.04 4.09
CA ILE A 165 9.93 17.17 3.24
C ILE A 165 10.88 18.22 3.85
N ALA A 166 10.37 19.41 4.18
CA ALA A 166 11.16 20.45 4.81
C ALA A 166 11.83 19.98 6.11
N GLN A 167 11.08 19.31 7.00
CA GLN A 167 11.63 18.73 8.23
C GLN A 167 12.72 17.67 7.96
N THR A 168 12.56 16.84 6.93
CA THR A 168 13.59 15.88 6.50
C THR A 168 14.90 16.60 6.16
N HIS A 169 14.81 17.68 5.36
CA HIS A 169 15.99 18.46 4.96
C HIS A 169 16.62 19.21 6.14
N THR A 170 15.82 19.83 7.00
CA THR A 170 16.29 20.53 8.20
C THR A 170 17.06 19.58 9.13
N LEU A 171 16.54 18.39 9.41
CA LEU A 171 17.21 17.41 10.27
C LEU A 171 18.55 16.95 9.68
N ARG A 172 18.61 16.77 8.36
CA ARG A 172 19.86 16.44 7.64
C ARG A 172 20.88 17.58 7.75
N GLU A 173 20.45 18.83 7.58
CA GLU A 173 21.33 20.00 7.65
C GLU A 173 21.88 20.23 9.07
N LEU A 174 21.04 20.10 10.10
CA LEU A 174 21.47 20.16 11.49
C LEU A 174 22.49 19.06 11.82
N SER A 175 22.31 17.86 11.27
CA SER A 175 23.24 16.74 11.49
C SER A 175 24.65 16.99 10.96
N ALA A 176 24.83 17.92 10.01
CA ALA A 176 26.14 18.28 9.47
C ALA A 176 26.97 19.12 10.46
N HIS A 177 26.31 19.77 11.41
CA HIS A 177 26.93 20.70 12.37
C HIS A 177 26.86 20.20 13.82
N ALA A 178 26.36 18.97 14.02
CA ALA A 178 26.17 18.36 15.34
C ALA A 178 27.35 17.46 15.73
N ASP A 179 27.50 17.21 17.04
CA ASP A 179 28.42 16.18 17.53
C ASP A 179 28.00 14.76 17.08
N SER A 180 28.89 13.80 17.28
CA SER A 180 28.69 12.43 16.78
C SER A 180 27.42 11.74 17.31
N ARG A 181 26.98 12.04 18.55
CA ARG A 181 25.77 11.43 19.11
C ARG A 181 24.54 12.10 18.52
N SER A 182 24.45 13.43 18.60
CA SER A 182 23.30 14.17 18.07
C SER A 182 23.16 14.00 16.56
N ARG A 183 24.26 13.90 15.82
CA ARG A 183 24.25 13.57 14.39
C ARG A 183 23.51 12.25 14.11
N ARG A 184 23.80 11.18 14.86
CA ARG A 184 23.12 9.89 14.68
C ARG A 184 21.63 9.98 14.98
N GLU A 185 21.25 10.65 16.06
CA GLU A 185 19.85 10.80 16.47
C GLU A 185 19.04 11.64 15.45
N LEU A 186 19.62 12.73 14.94
CA LEU A 186 19.02 13.58 13.90
C LEU A 186 18.84 12.83 12.59
N LEU A 187 19.85 12.07 12.14
CA LEU A 187 19.76 11.25 10.93
C LEU A 187 18.76 10.10 11.07
N ALA A 188 18.69 9.47 12.26
CA ALA A 188 17.68 8.46 12.55
C ALA A 188 16.26 9.04 12.47
N LEU A 189 16.01 10.22 13.05
CA LEU A 189 14.72 10.90 12.95
C LEU A 189 14.43 11.34 11.51
N GLY A 190 15.40 11.90 10.81
CA GLY A 190 15.28 12.29 9.40
C GLY A 190 14.91 11.09 8.51
N SER A 191 15.46 9.91 8.78
CA SER A 191 15.09 8.69 8.07
C SER A 191 13.61 8.31 8.29
N ARG A 192 13.05 8.56 9.48
CA ARG A 192 11.63 8.30 9.79
C ARG A 192 10.71 9.29 9.08
N TYR A 193 11.11 10.55 8.99
CA TYR A 193 10.41 11.53 8.15
C TYR A 193 10.40 11.11 6.68
N ALA A 194 11.57 10.81 6.10
CA ALA A 194 11.68 10.37 4.71
C ALA A 194 10.86 9.10 4.43
N GLU A 195 10.86 8.14 5.36
CA GLU A 195 10.07 6.91 5.27
C GLU A 195 8.57 7.20 5.19
N TYR A 196 8.10 8.11 6.03
CA TYR A 196 6.69 8.52 6.07
C TYR A 196 6.29 9.38 4.87
N VAL A 197 7.18 10.26 4.38
CA VAL A 197 6.99 10.97 3.10
C VAL A 197 6.78 9.95 1.99
N GLY A 198 7.65 8.95 1.88
CA GLY A 198 7.50 7.89 0.88
C GLY A 198 6.18 7.12 1.01
N TRP A 199 5.62 6.99 2.22
CA TRP A 199 4.30 6.39 2.41
C TRP A 199 3.18 7.31 1.91
N LEU A 200 3.20 8.59 2.24
CA LEU A 200 2.21 9.55 1.77
C LEU A 200 2.26 9.78 0.26
N VAL A 201 3.44 9.76 -0.35
CA VAL A 201 3.60 9.81 -1.82
C VAL A 201 3.01 8.56 -2.49
N GLN A 202 3.11 7.37 -1.86
CA GLN A 202 2.41 6.20 -2.37
C GLN A 202 0.88 6.39 -2.34
N GLU A 203 0.38 7.08 -1.31
CA GLU A 203 -1.05 7.39 -1.21
C GLU A 203 -1.52 8.40 -2.26
N THR A 204 -0.63 9.16 -2.92
CA THR A 204 -0.97 9.97 -4.10
C THR A 204 -0.96 9.17 -5.41
N GLY A 205 -0.40 7.96 -5.40
CA GLY A 205 -0.30 7.08 -6.56
C GLY A 205 1.04 7.14 -7.31
N ASP A 206 2.01 7.91 -6.82
CA ASP A 206 3.35 7.98 -7.42
C ASP A 206 4.27 6.92 -6.81
N GLU A 207 4.27 5.72 -7.41
CA GLU A 207 5.07 4.59 -6.96
C GLU A 207 6.58 4.84 -7.10
N GLN A 208 7.01 5.56 -8.14
CA GLN A 208 8.42 5.83 -8.39
C GLN A 208 8.99 6.77 -7.33
N ALA A 209 8.32 7.90 -7.09
CA ALA A 209 8.73 8.83 -6.04
C ALA A 209 8.62 8.20 -4.64
N ALA A 210 7.64 7.34 -4.39
CA ALA A 210 7.54 6.60 -3.13
C ALA A 210 8.76 5.69 -2.87
N LEU A 211 9.25 5.00 -3.90
CA LEU A 211 10.45 4.17 -3.80
C LEU A 211 11.72 5.02 -3.69
N TRP A 212 11.80 6.16 -4.37
CA TRP A 212 12.90 7.12 -4.22
C TRP A 212 13.00 7.63 -2.78
N TRP A 213 11.89 8.05 -2.17
CA TRP A 213 11.85 8.49 -0.77
C TRP A 213 12.18 7.36 0.20
N THR A 214 11.78 6.13 -0.13
CA THR A 214 12.18 4.94 0.64
C THR A 214 13.70 4.76 0.60
N GLN A 215 14.35 4.91 -0.56
CA GLN A 215 15.80 4.85 -0.66
C GLN A 215 16.47 6.01 0.12
N ARG A 216 15.93 7.22 0.03
CA ARG A 216 16.42 8.36 0.81
C ARG A 216 16.37 8.12 2.32
N ALA A 217 15.33 7.45 2.80
CA ALA A 217 15.25 7.02 4.20
C ALA A 217 16.39 6.05 4.56
N VAL A 218 16.68 5.06 3.70
CA VAL A 218 17.81 4.13 3.88
C VAL A 218 19.14 4.86 3.95
N ASP A 219 19.38 5.81 3.05
CA ASP A 219 20.64 6.55 2.99
C ASP A 219 20.87 7.37 4.28
N LEU A 220 19.81 8.03 4.77
CA LEU A 220 19.84 8.77 6.03
C LEU A 220 20.11 7.86 7.23
N ALA A 221 19.42 6.71 7.30
CA ALA A 221 19.62 5.74 8.39
C ALA A 221 21.04 5.16 8.38
N ALA A 222 21.55 4.78 7.21
CA ALA A 222 22.90 4.25 7.06
C ALA A 222 23.98 5.27 7.45
N ALA A 223 23.80 6.54 7.08
CA ALA A 223 24.68 7.63 7.50
C ALA A 223 24.65 7.86 9.03
N GLY A 224 23.53 7.54 9.69
CA GLY A 224 23.38 7.53 11.14
C GLY A 224 23.86 6.24 11.84
N GLY A 225 24.32 5.24 11.07
CA GLY A 225 24.78 3.95 11.57
C GLY A 225 23.73 2.83 11.63
N ASP A 226 22.47 3.10 11.27
CA ASP A 226 21.41 2.10 11.18
C ASP A 226 21.32 1.52 9.76
N ARG A 227 21.88 0.32 9.56
CA ARG A 227 21.80 -0.41 8.28
C ARG A 227 20.54 -1.28 8.16
N ALA A 228 19.78 -1.46 9.23
CA ALA A 228 18.63 -2.37 9.22
C ALA A 228 17.50 -1.84 8.32
N LEU A 229 17.42 -0.52 8.11
CA LEU A 229 16.38 0.09 7.29
C LEU A 229 16.41 -0.35 5.82
N ALA A 230 17.56 -0.81 5.32
CA ALA A 230 17.66 -1.43 3.99
C ALA A 230 16.77 -2.69 3.88
N GLY A 231 16.62 -3.46 4.96
CA GLY A 231 15.69 -4.58 5.02
C GLY A 231 14.23 -4.13 4.93
N TYR A 232 13.89 -2.99 5.53
CA TYR A 232 12.54 -2.43 5.41
C TYR A 232 12.24 -1.87 4.02
N ALA A 233 13.24 -1.34 3.29
CA ALA A 233 13.05 -0.93 1.90
C ALA A 233 12.62 -2.09 1.00
N LEU A 234 13.08 -3.32 1.26
CA LEU A 234 12.57 -4.52 0.58
C LEU A 234 11.09 -4.78 0.91
N VAL A 235 10.66 -4.57 2.15
CA VAL A 235 9.25 -4.66 2.55
C VAL A 235 8.40 -3.63 1.81
N ARG A 236 8.89 -2.40 1.65
CA ARG A 236 8.23 -1.33 0.88
C ARG A 236 8.12 -1.67 -0.59
N ARG A 237 9.18 -2.21 -1.21
CA ARG A 237 9.15 -2.70 -2.59
C ARG A 237 8.15 -3.85 -2.76
N ALA A 238 8.13 -4.80 -1.82
CA ALA A 238 7.15 -5.90 -1.81
C ALA A 238 5.71 -5.38 -1.73
N LEU A 239 5.46 -4.28 -1.03
CA LEU A 239 4.14 -3.64 -1.01
C LEU A 239 3.76 -3.03 -2.36
N VAL A 240 4.69 -2.42 -3.09
CA VAL A 240 4.41 -1.89 -4.44
C VAL A 240 4.09 -3.05 -5.40
N THR A 241 4.88 -4.11 -5.39
CA THR A 241 4.63 -5.30 -6.24
C THR A 241 3.31 -5.99 -5.88
N LEU A 242 2.91 -5.96 -4.60
CA LEU A 242 1.61 -6.46 -4.14
C LEU A 242 0.45 -5.71 -4.83
N TYR A 243 0.52 -4.38 -4.92
CA TYR A 243 -0.51 -3.58 -5.60
C TYR A 243 -0.55 -3.79 -7.12
N GLN A 244 0.57 -4.20 -7.69
CA GLN A 244 0.66 -4.64 -9.09
C GLN A 244 0.14 -6.10 -9.29
N ASP A 245 -0.33 -6.75 -8.22
CA ASP A 245 -0.70 -8.17 -8.14
C ASP A 245 0.44 -9.11 -8.63
N ASN A 246 1.71 -8.72 -8.45
CA ASN A 246 2.86 -9.56 -8.77
C ASN A 246 3.22 -10.43 -7.56
N ALA A 247 2.62 -11.62 -7.48
CA ALA A 247 2.79 -12.55 -6.37
C ALA A 247 4.26 -12.98 -6.19
N GLU A 248 4.92 -13.40 -7.27
CA GLU A 248 6.29 -13.91 -7.26
C GLU A 248 7.28 -12.89 -6.69
N GLN A 249 7.28 -11.67 -7.26
CA GLN A 249 8.18 -10.61 -6.79
C GLN A 249 7.86 -10.17 -5.36
N THR A 250 6.58 -10.15 -4.97
CA THR A 250 6.16 -9.83 -3.60
C THR A 250 6.75 -10.83 -2.61
N VAL A 251 6.66 -12.14 -2.90
CA VAL A 251 7.24 -13.20 -2.06
C VAL A 251 8.77 -13.10 -2.03
N ALA A 252 9.42 -12.97 -3.19
CA ALA A 252 10.89 -12.93 -3.29
C ALA A 252 11.49 -11.76 -2.51
N LEU A 253 10.92 -10.55 -2.64
CA LEU A 253 11.37 -9.36 -1.90
C LEU A 253 11.13 -9.51 -0.38
N ALA A 254 9.97 -10.04 0.01
CA ALA A 254 9.64 -10.28 1.41
C ALA A 254 10.58 -11.29 2.07
N GLN A 255 10.93 -12.38 1.38
CA GLN A 255 11.85 -13.40 1.91
C GLN A 255 13.27 -12.86 2.10
N ARG A 256 13.75 -12.00 1.18
CA ARG A 256 15.05 -11.31 1.34
C ARG A 256 15.12 -10.42 2.59
N ALA A 257 13.98 -9.90 3.04
CA ALA A 257 13.87 -9.06 4.24
C ALA A 257 13.71 -9.86 5.56
N GLN A 258 13.93 -11.18 5.54
CA GLN A 258 13.76 -12.04 6.73
C GLN A 258 15.07 -12.53 7.36
N SER A 259 16.23 -12.05 6.90
CA SER A 259 17.55 -12.31 7.51
C SER A 259 17.51 -12.19 9.04
N SER A 260 18.15 -13.12 9.74
CA SER A 260 18.21 -13.14 11.21
C SER A 260 18.94 -11.91 11.81
N THR A 261 19.76 -11.23 11.00
CA THR A 261 20.44 -9.97 11.37
C THR A 261 19.51 -8.77 11.41
N LEU A 262 18.28 -8.87 10.85
CA LEU A 262 17.32 -7.78 10.85
C LEU A 262 16.47 -7.77 12.14
N PRO A 263 16.04 -6.59 12.61
CA PRO A 263 15.14 -6.46 13.76
C PRO A 263 13.85 -7.27 13.61
N PRO A 264 13.31 -7.86 14.70
CA PRO A 264 12.08 -8.65 14.68
C PRO A 264 10.92 -7.93 13.99
N ARG A 265 10.76 -6.62 14.21
CA ARG A 265 9.71 -5.82 13.59
C ARG A 265 9.80 -5.80 12.06
N ILE A 266 10.99 -5.60 11.48
CA ILE A 266 11.18 -5.60 10.02
C ILE A 266 10.86 -6.98 9.45
N ARG A 267 11.35 -8.04 10.10
CA ARG A 267 11.09 -9.43 9.71
C ARG A 267 9.60 -9.78 9.80
N GLY A 268 8.90 -9.27 10.81
CA GLY A 268 7.45 -9.46 10.97
C GLY A 268 6.64 -8.76 9.88
N LEU A 269 6.99 -7.51 9.56
CA LEU A 269 6.37 -6.79 8.43
C LEU A 269 6.68 -7.46 7.09
N ALA A 270 7.88 -8.03 6.93
CA ALA A 270 8.25 -8.82 5.76
C ALA A 270 7.39 -10.10 5.67
N ALA A 271 7.22 -10.84 6.75
CA ALA A 271 6.37 -12.02 6.80
C ALA A 271 4.90 -11.70 6.47
N GLN A 272 4.38 -10.52 6.84
CA GLN A 272 3.06 -10.05 6.39
C GLN A 272 2.99 -9.89 4.86
N ARG A 273 4.01 -9.30 4.23
CA ARG A 273 4.05 -9.18 2.76
C ARG A 273 4.21 -10.52 2.08
N GLU A 274 5.00 -11.42 2.65
CA GLU A 274 5.12 -12.79 2.16
C GLU A 274 3.76 -13.50 2.19
N ALA A 275 3.01 -13.39 3.30
CA ALA A 275 1.68 -13.97 3.41
C ALA A 275 0.74 -13.47 2.31
N GLN A 276 0.75 -12.16 2.05
CA GLN A 276 -0.08 -11.60 0.99
C GLN A 276 0.38 -12.00 -0.41
N GLY A 277 1.69 -12.15 -0.63
CA GLY A 277 2.22 -12.69 -1.87
C GLY A 277 1.73 -14.12 -2.13
N HIS A 278 1.78 -14.98 -1.11
CA HIS A 278 1.22 -16.34 -1.18
C HIS A 278 -0.30 -16.33 -1.38
N ALA A 279 -1.01 -15.41 -0.73
CA ALA A 279 -2.45 -15.22 -0.95
C ALA A 279 -2.78 -14.83 -2.39
N LEU A 280 -2.02 -13.92 -3.00
CA LEU A 280 -2.16 -13.56 -4.42
C LEU A 280 -1.94 -14.76 -5.35
N ALA A 281 -1.05 -15.68 -4.97
CA ALA A 281 -0.75 -16.90 -5.72
C ALA A 281 -1.77 -18.03 -5.48
N GLY A 282 -2.70 -17.90 -4.52
CA GLY A 282 -3.63 -18.96 -4.14
C GLY A 282 -3.04 -20.02 -3.18
N ASP A 283 -1.81 -19.83 -2.68
CA ASP A 283 -1.18 -20.75 -1.73
C ASP A 283 -1.62 -20.43 -0.29
N ARG A 284 -2.73 -21.06 0.10
CA ARG A 284 -3.32 -20.90 1.44
C ARG A 284 -2.39 -21.34 2.56
N ASP A 285 -1.67 -22.44 2.37
CA ASP A 285 -0.86 -23.02 3.45
C ASP A 285 0.41 -22.20 3.69
N ALA A 286 1.07 -21.74 2.62
CA ALA A 286 2.21 -20.84 2.74
C ALA A 286 1.78 -19.47 3.28
N CYS A 287 0.61 -18.97 2.88
CA CYS A 287 0.02 -17.76 3.45
C CYS A 287 -0.15 -17.91 4.97
N GLN A 288 -0.79 -18.99 5.44
CA GLN A 288 -1.01 -19.20 6.87
C GLN A 288 0.29 -19.29 7.66
N ARG A 289 1.26 -20.09 7.17
CA ARG A 289 2.59 -20.18 7.81
C ARG A 289 3.28 -18.82 7.92
N ALA A 290 3.18 -17.98 6.90
CA ALA A 290 3.76 -16.64 6.92
C ALA A 290 3.02 -15.69 7.89
N LEU A 291 1.69 -15.80 8.02
CA LEU A 291 0.91 -15.07 9.03
C LEU A 291 1.30 -15.47 10.46
N ASP A 292 1.49 -16.77 10.71
CA ASP A 292 1.90 -17.28 12.02
C ASP A 292 3.31 -16.77 12.39
N ARG A 293 4.24 -16.79 11.42
CA ARG A 293 5.57 -16.16 11.58
C ARG A 293 5.47 -14.67 11.88
N ALA A 294 4.62 -13.94 11.15
CA ALA A 294 4.41 -12.51 11.37
C ALA A 294 3.89 -12.23 12.78
N ARG A 295 2.93 -13.03 13.28
CA ARG A 295 2.38 -12.92 14.64
C ARG A 295 3.46 -13.13 15.69
N ALA A 296 4.26 -14.20 15.56
CA ALA A 296 5.35 -14.48 16.48
C ALA A 296 6.43 -13.38 16.50
N LEU A 297 6.76 -12.81 15.34
CA LEU A 297 7.78 -11.76 15.22
C LEU A 297 7.32 -10.40 15.73
N LEU A 298 6.05 -10.03 15.49
CA LEU A 298 5.49 -8.75 15.91
C LEU A 298 5.02 -8.73 17.38
N ALA A 299 4.78 -9.91 17.98
CA ALA A 299 4.52 -10.03 19.42
C ALA A 299 5.78 -9.83 20.27
N ARG A 300 6.97 -9.99 19.69
CA ARG A 300 8.24 -9.69 20.38
C ARG A 300 8.32 -8.18 20.59
N GLN A 301 8.08 -7.73 21.82
CA GLN A 301 8.19 -6.32 22.19
C GLN A 301 9.54 -5.78 21.73
N VAL A 302 9.50 -4.59 21.14
CA VAL A 302 10.69 -3.76 20.97
C VAL A 302 10.81 -3.02 22.30
N ASP A 303 11.92 -3.22 22.99
CA ASP A 303 12.19 -2.53 24.26
C ASP A 303 11.92 -1.02 24.12
N ASP A 304 11.40 -0.46 25.21
CA ASP A 304 10.97 0.91 25.44
C ASP A 304 11.96 1.94 24.85
N THR A 305 11.78 2.23 23.57
CA THR A 305 12.58 3.21 22.84
C THR A 305 11.62 4.30 22.40
N ASP A 306 11.92 5.54 22.80
CA ASP A 306 11.27 6.78 22.30
C ASP A 306 11.34 6.93 20.76
N ALA A 307 11.95 5.98 20.05
CA ALA A 307 12.08 5.94 18.61
C ALA A 307 10.73 5.72 17.91
N PRO A 308 10.39 6.50 16.88
CA PRO A 308 9.15 6.31 16.17
C PRO A 308 9.06 4.93 15.51
N VAL A 309 7.89 4.31 15.70
CA VAL A 309 7.58 2.97 15.21
C VAL A 309 7.58 2.92 13.68
N ILE A 310 8.29 1.96 13.09
CA ILE A 310 8.29 1.71 11.63
C ILE A 310 6.96 1.09 11.19
N GLY A 311 6.40 1.55 10.07
CA GLY A 311 5.18 0.99 9.49
C GLY A 311 3.91 1.42 10.24
N SER A 312 2.84 0.62 10.14
CA SER A 312 1.53 0.99 10.69
C SER A 312 1.56 1.17 12.20
N MET A 313 0.97 2.26 12.67
CA MET A 313 0.77 2.58 14.10
C MET A 313 -0.71 2.59 14.51
N HIS A 314 -1.64 2.63 13.55
CA HIS A 314 -3.08 2.80 13.80
C HIS A 314 -3.85 1.49 13.65
N LEU A 315 -3.16 0.35 13.71
CA LEU A 315 -3.74 -0.99 13.68
C LEU A 315 -3.36 -1.72 14.97
N PRO A 316 -4.31 -1.92 15.90
CA PRO A 316 -4.05 -2.68 17.13
C PRO A 316 -3.58 -4.12 16.85
N ASP A 317 -4.26 -4.84 15.96
CA ASP A 317 -3.79 -6.13 15.41
C ASP A 317 -3.55 -6.01 13.91
N SER A 318 -2.33 -5.62 13.55
CA SER A 318 -1.94 -5.54 12.14
C SER A 318 -1.93 -6.91 11.43
N VAL A 319 -1.70 -8.03 12.15
CA VAL A 319 -1.66 -9.37 11.55
C VAL A 319 -3.07 -9.87 11.28
N GLY A 320 -4.01 -9.67 12.20
CA GLY A 320 -5.43 -9.93 11.99
C GLY A 320 -5.97 -9.15 10.79
N MET A 321 -5.65 -7.86 10.69
CA MET A 321 -6.06 -7.05 9.54
C MET A 321 -5.49 -7.56 8.21
N VAL A 322 -4.21 -7.98 8.19
CA VAL A 322 -3.59 -8.61 7.01
C VAL A 322 -4.19 -10.00 6.73
N THR A 323 -4.65 -10.73 7.76
CA THR A 323 -5.34 -12.01 7.59
C THR A 323 -6.63 -11.82 6.79
N GLY A 324 -7.46 -10.84 7.14
CA GLY A 324 -8.66 -10.48 6.38
C GLY A 324 -8.36 -10.10 4.93
N TRP A 325 -7.27 -9.37 4.71
CA TRP A 325 -6.77 -9.06 3.35
C TRP A 325 -6.42 -10.33 2.57
N CYS A 326 -5.64 -11.23 3.17
CA CYS A 326 -5.20 -12.47 2.53
C CYS A 326 -6.38 -13.38 2.21
N LEU A 327 -7.37 -13.50 3.10
CA LEU A 327 -8.57 -14.30 2.87
C LEU A 327 -9.33 -13.83 1.62
N PHE A 328 -9.40 -12.52 1.38
CA PHE A 328 -10.02 -11.99 0.17
C PHE A 328 -9.23 -12.38 -1.09
N ASP A 329 -7.91 -12.19 -1.07
CA ASP A 329 -7.05 -12.53 -2.22
C ASP A 329 -6.98 -14.05 -2.47
N LEU A 330 -7.19 -14.88 -1.43
CA LEU A 330 -7.38 -16.33 -1.51
C LEU A 330 -8.77 -16.76 -2.03
N GLY A 331 -9.65 -15.83 -2.40
CA GLY A 331 -10.98 -16.15 -2.92
C GLY A 331 -11.98 -16.62 -1.86
N ARG A 332 -11.81 -16.20 -0.59
CA ARG A 332 -12.68 -16.55 0.54
C ARG A 332 -13.42 -15.30 1.07
N PRO A 333 -14.34 -14.71 0.28
CA PRO A 333 -14.91 -13.40 0.56
C PRO A 333 -15.69 -13.33 1.88
N ARG A 334 -16.48 -14.36 2.23
CA ARG A 334 -17.18 -14.44 3.52
C ARG A 334 -16.24 -14.28 4.72
N GLU A 335 -15.24 -15.13 4.80
CA GLU A 335 -14.29 -15.14 5.92
C GLU A 335 -13.45 -13.88 5.96
N ALA A 336 -13.10 -13.33 4.79
CA ALA A 336 -12.44 -12.04 4.71
C ALA A 336 -13.31 -10.92 5.30
N ALA A 337 -14.61 -10.89 4.97
CA ALA A 337 -15.53 -9.89 5.46
C ALA A 337 -15.69 -9.97 6.99
N GLU A 338 -15.84 -11.18 7.53
CA GLU A 338 -15.96 -11.42 8.97
C GLU A 338 -14.69 -11.03 9.74
N GLU A 339 -13.50 -11.40 9.25
CA GLU A 339 -12.23 -11.01 9.87
C GLU A 339 -12.03 -9.49 9.80
N LEU A 340 -12.23 -8.87 8.63
CA LEU A 340 -12.10 -7.42 8.48
C LEU A 340 -13.09 -6.67 9.37
N ASN A 341 -14.32 -7.19 9.54
CA ASN A 341 -15.31 -6.61 10.43
C ASN A 341 -14.85 -6.63 11.89
N ARG A 342 -14.35 -7.78 12.37
CA ARG A 342 -13.79 -7.89 13.73
C ARG A 342 -12.63 -6.93 13.95
N GLN A 343 -11.73 -6.83 12.98
CA GLN A 343 -10.53 -5.99 13.12
C GLN A 343 -10.83 -4.50 13.04
N LEU A 344 -11.76 -4.09 12.17
CA LEU A 344 -12.19 -2.68 12.06
C LEU A 344 -12.86 -2.17 13.35
N ALA A 345 -13.57 -3.02 14.08
CA ALA A 345 -14.15 -2.66 15.37
C ALA A 345 -13.10 -2.25 16.43
N LEU A 346 -11.84 -2.64 16.25
CA LEU A 346 -10.72 -2.27 17.13
C LEU A 346 -10.03 -0.97 16.68
N VAL A 347 -10.22 -0.53 15.44
CA VAL A 347 -9.55 0.65 14.90
C VAL A 347 -10.24 1.92 15.43
N SER A 348 -9.44 2.90 15.88
CA SER A 348 -9.99 4.20 16.31
C SER A 348 -10.80 4.85 15.18
N PRO A 349 -11.98 5.43 15.47
CA PRO A 349 -12.73 6.23 14.49
C PRO A 349 -11.92 7.40 13.90
N ASP A 350 -11.01 7.97 14.69
CA ASP A 350 -10.15 9.10 14.26
C ASP A 350 -9.11 8.70 13.21
N ALA A 351 -8.84 7.40 13.06
CA ALA A 351 -7.92 6.88 12.06
C ALA A 351 -8.60 6.76 10.67
N VAL A 352 -9.18 7.85 10.17
CA VAL A 352 -10.09 7.89 9.00
C VAL A 352 -9.53 7.13 7.80
N ARG A 353 -8.27 7.32 7.44
CA ARG A 353 -7.61 6.62 6.32
C ARG A 353 -7.55 5.11 6.51
N THR A 354 -7.26 4.67 7.73
CA THR A 354 -7.30 3.24 8.08
C THR A 354 -8.72 2.71 8.00
N GLN A 355 -9.70 3.45 8.55
CA GLN A 355 -11.12 3.10 8.50
C GLN A 355 -11.62 2.93 7.07
N VAL A 356 -11.35 3.89 6.17
CA VAL A 356 -11.83 3.82 4.79
C VAL A 356 -11.10 2.75 3.98
N ARG A 357 -9.78 2.58 4.18
CA ARG A 357 -8.99 1.57 3.44
C ARG A 357 -9.51 0.16 3.70
N TYR A 358 -9.66 -0.21 4.97
CA TYR A 358 -10.12 -1.55 5.30
C TYR A 358 -11.64 -1.67 5.26
N GLY A 359 -12.38 -0.57 5.49
CA GLY A 359 -13.84 -0.52 5.36
C GLY A 359 -14.32 -0.74 3.93
N VAL A 360 -13.68 -0.10 2.94
CA VAL A 360 -14.00 -0.33 1.51
C VAL A 360 -13.67 -1.77 1.12
N ARG A 361 -12.55 -2.33 1.61
CA ARG A 361 -12.22 -3.74 1.40
C ARG A 361 -13.22 -4.69 2.06
N ARG A 362 -13.72 -4.37 3.25
CA ARG A 362 -14.80 -5.14 3.91
C ARG A 362 -16.08 -5.12 3.08
N ALA A 363 -16.50 -3.95 2.59
CA ALA A 363 -17.66 -3.84 1.70
C ALA A 363 -17.44 -4.64 0.40
N LEU A 364 -16.24 -4.56 -0.19
CA LEU A 364 -15.86 -5.37 -1.35
C LEU A 364 -15.96 -6.88 -1.06
N ALA A 365 -15.53 -7.33 0.12
CA ALA A 365 -15.62 -8.72 0.53
C ALA A 365 -17.09 -9.19 0.63
N TYR A 366 -17.97 -8.43 1.29
CA TYR A 366 -19.41 -8.74 1.34
C TYR A 366 -20.05 -8.74 -0.06
N ALA A 367 -19.72 -7.76 -0.91
CA ALA A 367 -20.24 -7.71 -2.26
C ALA A 367 -19.78 -8.91 -3.11
N ALA A 368 -18.54 -9.38 -2.91
CA ALA A 368 -18.02 -10.56 -3.58
C ALA A 368 -18.65 -11.87 -3.07
N ASP A 369 -19.13 -11.89 -1.82
CA ASP A 369 -19.93 -12.99 -1.23
C ASP A 369 -21.42 -12.93 -1.60
N GLY A 370 -21.83 -11.95 -2.41
CA GLY A 370 -23.23 -11.78 -2.85
C GLY A 370 -24.13 -11.00 -1.89
N GLU A 371 -23.62 -10.51 -0.76
CA GLU A 371 -24.35 -9.67 0.20
C GLU A 371 -24.40 -8.21 -0.27
N ILE A 372 -25.08 -7.96 -1.39
CA ILE A 372 -25.01 -6.68 -2.14
C ILE A 372 -25.55 -5.50 -1.34
N ASP A 373 -26.76 -5.61 -0.78
CA ASP A 373 -27.38 -4.50 -0.06
C ASP A 373 -26.59 -4.15 1.21
N HIS A 374 -26.11 -5.16 1.93
CA HIS A 374 -25.25 -4.96 3.09
C HIS A 374 -23.92 -4.28 2.73
N ALA A 375 -23.29 -4.70 1.62
CA ALA A 375 -22.08 -4.05 1.13
C ALA A 375 -22.31 -2.57 0.80
N CYS A 376 -23.46 -2.22 0.21
CA CYS A 376 -23.84 -0.83 -0.06
C CYS A 376 -24.03 -0.04 1.24
N THR A 377 -24.76 -0.58 2.22
CA THR A 377 -24.94 0.06 3.54
C THR A 377 -23.61 0.32 4.25
N LEU A 378 -22.66 -0.60 4.15
CA LEU A 378 -21.32 -0.43 4.74
C LEU A 378 -20.46 0.57 3.97
N ALA A 379 -20.62 0.67 2.65
CA ALA A 379 -19.80 1.53 1.80
C ALA A 379 -20.23 3.00 1.85
N GLU A 380 -21.52 3.27 1.97
CA GLU A 380 -22.10 4.63 1.97
C GLU A 380 -21.44 5.60 2.96
N PRO A 381 -21.35 5.31 4.28
CA PRO A 381 -20.75 6.23 5.24
C PRO A 381 -19.24 6.40 5.05
N LEU A 382 -18.58 5.52 4.29
CA LEU A 382 -17.13 5.62 4.03
C LEU A 382 -16.82 6.62 2.91
N LEU A 383 -17.78 6.96 2.05
CA LEU A 383 -17.53 7.76 0.85
C LEU A 383 -17.05 9.18 1.16
N ASP A 384 -17.51 9.78 2.27
CA ASP A 384 -17.01 11.08 2.73
C ASP A 384 -15.54 10.98 3.14
N GLY A 385 -15.19 9.97 3.94
CA GLY A 385 -13.81 9.72 4.32
C GLY A 385 -12.91 9.42 3.12
N VAL A 386 -13.39 8.69 2.11
CA VAL A 386 -12.67 8.47 0.84
C VAL A 386 -12.37 9.79 0.15
N ALA A 387 -13.34 10.70 0.09
CA ALA A 387 -13.17 12.03 -0.49
C ALA A 387 -12.21 12.91 0.33
N THR A 388 -12.20 12.78 1.66
CA THR A 388 -11.31 13.52 2.55
C THR A 388 -9.85 13.08 2.42
N VAL A 389 -9.58 11.77 2.41
CA VAL A 389 -8.19 11.28 2.47
C VAL A 389 -7.51 11.19 1.11
N ARG A 390 -8.28 11.17 0.02
CA ARG A 390 -7.84 11.12 -1.39
C ARG A 390 -6.68 10.14 -1.62
N SER A 391 -6.87 8.90 -1.17
CA SER A 391 -5.85 7.86 -1.25
C SER A 391 -5.99 7.01 -2.50
N ALA A 392 -4.93 6.95 -3.31
CA ALA A 392 -4.81 6.09 -4.47
C ALA A 392 -4.97 4.60 -4.11
N THR A 393 -4.43 4.17 -2.96
CA THR A 393 -4.52 2.77 -2.52
C THR A 393 -5.94 2.37 -2.12
N VAL A 394 -6.72 3.31 -1.55
CA VAL A 394 -8.16 3.14 -1.29
C VAL A 394 -8.95 3.09 -2.60
N THR A 395 -8.59 3.94 -3.57
CA THR A 395 -9.24 3.96 -4.89
C THR A 395 -9.12 2.63 -5.64
N ILE A 396 -8.04 1.86 -5.45
CA ILE A 396 -7.90 0.52 -6.05
C ILE A 396 -9.06 -0.40 -5.63
N ASP A 397 -9.32 -0.50 -4.32
CA ASP A 397 -10.42 -1.33 -3.79
C ASP A 397 -11.79 -0.72 -4.10
N LEU A 398 -11.90 0.61 -4.14
CA LEU A 398 -13.14 1.29 -4.54
C LEU A 398 -13.53 0.98 -5.99
N ARG A 399 -12.56 0.93 -6.91
CA ARG A 399 -12.78 0.50 -8.31
C ARG A 399 -13.14 -0.97 -8.42
N ARG A 400 -12.57 -1.82 -7.56
CA ARG A 400 -12.96 -3.24 -7.47
C ARG A 400 -14.41 -3.35 -7.00
N LEU A 401 -14.80 -2.63 -5.94
CA LEU A 401 -16.17 -2.59 -5.43
C LEU A 401 -17.16 -2.10 -6.50
N ALA A 402 -16.85 -0.99 -7.17
CA ALA A 402 -17.68 -0.46 -8.25
C ALA A 402 -17.93 -1.49 -9.37
N ARG A 403 -16.90 -2.24 -9.77
CA ARG A 403 -17.03 -3.31 -10.78
C ARG A 403 -17.87 -4.49 -10.30
N VAL A 404 -17.77 -4.85 -9.02
CA VAL A 404 -18.60 -5.90 -8.44
C VAL A 404 -20.07 -5.45 -8.45
N LEU A 405 -20.37 -4.28 -7.87
CA LEU A 405 -21.74 -3.75 -7.76
C LEU A 405 -22.38 -3.46 -9.12
N ALA A 406 -21.61 -3.06 -10.14
CA ALA A 406 -22.13 -2.84 -11.49
C ALA A 406 -22.78 -4.09 -12.13
N ARG A 407 -22.49 -5.29 -11.61
CA ARG A 407 -23.14 -6.54 -12.05
C ARG A 407 -24.54 -6.75 -11.43
N HIS A 408 -24.89 -5.93 -10.44
CA HIS A 408 -26.11 -5.99 -9.62
C HIS A 408 -26.87 -4.66 -9.68
N SER A 409 -26.93 -4.04 -10.86
CA SER A 409 -27.54 -2.71 -11.07
C SER A 409 -29.06 -2.69 -10.83
N ASP A 410 -29.68 -3.86 -10.74
CA ASP A 410 -31.08 -4.09 -10.41
C ASP A 410 -31.39 -3.85 -8.91
N HIS A 411 -30.39 -3.85 -8.03
CA HIS A 411 -30.56 -3.46 -6.62
C HIS A 411 -30.74 -1.94 -6.46
N ASP A 412 -31.72 -1.54 -5.66
CA ASP A 412 -32.01 -0.13 -5.36
C ASP A 412 -30.83 0.56 -4.66
N SER A 413 -30.22 -0.15 -3.70
CA SER A 413 -29.03 0.29 -2.95
C SER A 413 -27.85 0.60 -3.87
N VAL A 414 -27.63 -0.23 -4.90
CA VAL A 414 -26.60 -0.02 -5.92
C VAL A 414 -26.89 1.21 -6.75
N ARG A 415 -28.14 1.41 -7.19
CA ARG A 415 -28.52 2.61 -7.98
C ARG A 415 -28.32 3.90 -7.20
N GLN A 416 -28.61 3.90 -5.91
CA GLN A 416 -28.40 5.06 -5.02
C GLN A 416 -26.91 5.37 -4.82
N LEU A 417 -26.07 4.34 -4.62
CA LEU A 417 -24.64 4.52 -4.36
C LEU A 417 -23.81 4.84 -5.62
N SER A 418 -24.24 4.33 -6.78
CA SER A 418 -23.48 4.36 -8.04
C SER A 418 -22.97 5.74 -8.48
N PRO A 419 -23.75 6.84 -8.42
CA PRO A 419 -23.28 8.16 -8.85
C PRO A 419 -22.08 8.65 -8.04
N ARG A 420 -22.13 8.55 -6.71
CA ARG A 420 -21.03 8.96 -5.83
C ARG A 420 -19.83 8.03 -5.99
N LEU A 421 -20.06 6.73 -6.01
CA LEU A 421 -19.02 5.72 -6.19
C LEU A 421 -18.26 5.91 -7.52
N GLY A 422 -18.98 6.19 -8.61
CA GLY A 422 -18.41 6.46 -9.92
C GLY A 422 -17.52 7.71 -9.94
N THR A 423 -17.95 8.79 -9.30
CA THR A 423 -17.15 10.03 -9.16
C THR A 423 -15.87 9.78 -8.37
N LEU A 424 -15.96 9.18 -7.18
CA LEU A 424 -14.82 8.96 -6.30
C LEU A 424 -13.80 7.95 -6.87
N SER A 425 -14.26 6.98 -7.66
CA SER A 425 -13.38 5.98 -8.30
C SER A 425 -12.43 6.56 -9.37
N ARG A 426 -12.69 7.81 -9.83
CA ARG A 426 -11.94 8.48 -10.91
C ARG A 426 -10.87 9.47 -10.43
N PHE A 427 -10.77 9.76 -9.13
CA PHE A 427 -9.92 10.84 -8.60
C PHE A 427 -8.41 10.77 -8.85
N THR A 428 -7.88 9.64 -9.34
CA THR A 428 -6.43 9.47 -9.62
C THR A 428 -6.08 9.64 -11.11
N GLN A 429 -7.00 10.08 -11.96
CA GLN A 429 -6.75 10.27 -13.40
C GLN A 429 -6.54 11.74 -13.81
N SER A 430 -6.52 12.68 -12.85
CA SER A 430 -6.37 14.12 -13.10
C SER A 430 -4.92 14.56 -13.04
#